data_AF-A0A397UGE7-F1
#
_entry.id   AF-A0A397UGE7-F1
#
_cell.length_a   1.000
_cell.length_b   1.000
_cell.length_c   1.000
_cell.angle_alpha   90.00
_cell.angle_beta   90.00
_cell.angle_gamma   90.00
#
_symmetry.space_group_name_H-M   'P 1'
#
loop_
_entity.id
_entity.type
_entity.pdbx_description
1 polymer ?
#
loop_
_entity_poly.entity_id
_entity_poly.type
_entity_poly.pdbx_seq_one_letter_code
_entity_poly.pdbx_strand_id
1 'polypeptide(L)' 'VSNALKLTANSIYGATGFILSNLYMKPIASLITAYLRSTLRKVINYAAQYNIEIVYGDTD' A
#
# COMPACT_ATOMS: atom_id res chain seq x y z
N VAL A 1 20.10 3.32 -6.73
CA VAL A 1 19.80 2.53 -5.51
C VAL A 1 18.30 2.54 -5.16
N SER A 2 17.64 3.71 -5.17
CA SER A 2 16.22 3.86 -4.79
C SER A 2 15.23 2.93 -5.52
N ASN A 3 15.29 2.84 -6.85
CA ASN A 3 14.30 2.08 -7.63
C ASN A 3 14.37 0.56 -7.42
N ALA A 4 15.56 0.01 -7.24
CA ALA A 4 15.73 -1.42 -6.98
C ALA A 4 15.15 -1.81 -5.62
N LEU A 5 15.36 -0.98 -4.59
CA LEU A 5 14.78 -1.21 -3.27
C LEU A 5 13.25 -1.10 -3.29
N LYS A 6 12.71 -0.09 -3.99
CA LYS A 6 11.26 0.04 -4.18
C LYS A 6 10.67 -1.18 -4.86
N LEU A 7 11.30 -1.64 -5.95
CA LEU A 7 10.85 -2.83 -6.66
C LEU A 7 10.88 -4.06 -5.76
N THR A 8 11.97 -4.30 -5.04
CA THR A 8 12.11 -5.43 -4.13
C THR A 8 11.03 -5.40 -3.03
N ALA A 9 10.77 -4.24 -2.42
CA ALA A 9 9.72 -4.11 -1.41
C ALA A 9 8.32 -4.43 -1.98
N ASN A 10 7.99 -3.91 -3.15
CA ASN A 10 6.72 -4.19 -3.82
C ASN A 10 6.59 -5.68 -4.21
N SER A 11 7.70 -6.30 -4.64
CA SER A 11 7.75 -7.73 -4.96
C SER A 11 7.58 -8.61 -3.72
N ILE A 12 8.11 -8.22 -2.56
CA ILE A 12 7.90 -8.95 -1.29
C ILE A 12 6.41 -8.92 -0.92
N TYR A 13 5.76 -7.76 -1.01
CA TYR A 13 4.31 -7.68 -0.81
C TYR A 13 3.56 -8.63 -1.75
N GLY A 14 3.86 -8.60 -3.06
CA GLY A 14 3.27 -9.52 -4.04
C GLY A 14 3.52 -11.00 -3.71
N ALA A 15 4.73 -11.34 -3.28
CA ALA A 15 5.10 -12.69 -2.88
C ALA A 15 4.34 -13.18 -1.65
N THR A 16 3.98 -12.29 -0.71
CA THR A 16 3.15 -12.68 0.46
C THR A 16 1.67 -12.88 0.11
N GLY A 17 1.18 -12.26 -0.95
CA GLY A 17 -0.21 -12.38 -1.42
C GLY A 17 -0.46 -13.52 -2.41
N PHE A 18 0.60 -14.04 -3.05
CA PHE A 18 0.49 -15.05 -4.10
C PHE A 18 0.55 -16.49 -3.55
N ILE A 19 -0.48 -17.28 -3.81
CA ILE A 19 -0.66 -18.63 -3.22
C ILE A 19 0.48 -19.60 -3.55
N LEU A 20 1.09 -19.50 -4.74
CA LEU A 20 2.17 -20.40 -5.16
C LEU A 20 3.57 -19.90 -4.74
N SER A 21 3.64 -18.82 -3.99
CA SER A 21 4.90 -18.29 -3.46
C SER A 21 5.35 -19.06 -2.23
N ASN A 22 6.65 -19.33 -2.11
CA ASN A 22 7.25 -19.85 -0.88
C ASN A 22 7.10 -18.91 0.32
N LEU A 23 6.74 -17.64 0.08
CA LEU A 23 6.51 -16.63 1.10
C LEU A 23 5.01 -16.34 1.33
N TYR A 24 4.11 -17.18 0.80
CA TYR A 24 2.68 -16.95 0.89
C TYR A 24 2.21 -16.83 2.35
N MET A 25 1.66 -15.65 2.68
CA MET A 25 1.14 -15.33 4.00
C MET A 25 0.01 -14.31 3.87
N LYS A 26 -1.17 -14.81 3.49
CA LYS A 26 -2.38 -14.00 3.27
C LYS A 26 -2.72 -13.01 4.40
N PRO A 27 -2.58 -13.35 5.70
CA PRO A 27 -2.84 -12.39 6.77
C PRO A 27 -1.91 -11.17 6.73
N ILE A 28 -0.62 -11.37 6.39
CA ILE A 28 0.34 -10.28 6.27
C ILE A 28 0.01 -9.39 5.07
N ALA A 29 -0.25 -9.97 3.91
CA ALA A 29 -0.66 -9.21 2.73
C ALA A 29 -1.93 -8.38 2.98
N SER A 30 -2.92 -8.98 3.67
CA SER A 30 -4.16 -8.31 4.06
C SER A 30 -3.91 -7.16 5.05
N LEU A 31 -3.05 -7.37 6.04
CA LEU A 31 -2.68 -6.36 7.03
C LEU A 31 -1.98 -5.16 6.38
N ILE A 32 -1.02 -5.41 5.49
CA ILE A 32 -0.32 -4.35 4.73
C ILE A 32 -1.34 -3.52 3.93
N THR A 33 -2.24 -4.19 3.22
CA THR A 33 -3.29 -3.52 2.44
C THR A 33 -4.23 -2.68 3.32
N ALA A 34 -4.64 -3.21 4.46
CA ALA A 34 -5.51 -2.50 5.40
C ALA A 34 -4.83 -1.26 5.99
N TYR A 35 -3.56 -1.39 6.36
CA TYR A 35 -2.76 -0.28 6.87
C TYR A 35 -2.58 0.83 5.82
N LEU A 36 -2.30 0.45 4.57
CA LEU A 36 -2.14 1.41 3.46
C LEU A 36 -3.44 2.21 3.23
N ARG A 37 -4.59 1.52 3.18
CA ARG A 37 -5.91 2.18 3.06
C ARG A 37 -6.23 3.11 4.23
N SER A 38 -5.88 2.71 5.46
CA SER A 38 -6.05 3.57 6.64
C SER A 38 -5.19 4.83 6.52
N THR A 39 -3.96 4.70 6.03
CA THR A 39 -3.03 5.81 5.84
C THR A 39 -3.51 6.77 4.76
N LEU A 40 -3.92 6.25 3.60
CA LEU A 40 -4.54 7.04 2.54
C LEU A 40 -5.74 7.84 3.03
N ARG A 41 -6.60 7.23 3.85
CA ARG A 41 -7.76 7.94 4.43
C ARG A 41 -7.35 9.05 5.39
N LYS A 42 -6.27 8.89 6.15
CA LYS A 42 -5.72 9.97 6.99
C LYS A 42 -5.20 11.12 6.12
N VAL A 43 -4.52 10.82 5.02
CA VAL A 43 -4.02 11.84 4.07
C VAL A 43 -5.20 12.59 3.43
N ILE A 44 -6.24 11.89 2.99
CA ILE A 44 -7.46 12.50 2.44
C ILE A 44 -8.11 13.45 3.45
N ASN A 45 -8.31 12.97 4.68
CA ASN A 45 -8.89 13.78 5.75
C ASN A 45 -8.02 15.01 6.08
N TYR A 46 -6.69 14.84 6.06
CA TYR A 46 -5.76 15.93 6.27
C TYR A 46 -5.87 16.97 5.15
N ALA A 47 -5.83 16.57 3.88
CA ALA A 47 -6.00 17.48 2.74
C ALA A 47 -7.34 18.25 2.79
N ALA A 48 -8.43 17.58 3.19
CA ALA A 48 -9.73 18.21 3.36
C ALA A 48 -9.72 19.32 4.43
N GLN A 49 -8.91 19.23 5.48
CA GLN A 49 -8.76 20.30 6.49
C GLN A 49 -8.16 21.59 5.93
N TYR A 50 -7.45 21.50 4.80
CA TYR A 50 -6.83 22.65 4.12
C TYR A 50 -7.61 23.08 2.87
N ASN A 51 -8.87 22.61 2.71
CA ASN A 51 -9.69 22.84 1.52
C ASN A 51 -8.99 22.43 0.20
N ILE A 52 -8.13 21.41 0.24
CA ILE A 52 -7.50 20.85 -0.95
C ILE A 52 -8.47 19.81 -1.56
N GLU A 53 -8.89 20.06 -2.80
CA GLU A 53 -9.74 19.14 -3.54
C GLU A 53 -8.92 17.95 -4.07
N ILE A 54 -9.38 16.74 -3.76
CA ILE A 54 -8.75 15.50 -4.22
C ILE A 54 -9.51 15.00 -5.44
N VAL A 55 -8.91 15.16 -6.61
CA VAL A 55 -9.53 14.84 -7.91
C VAL A 55 -9.36 13.38 -8.34
N TYR A 56 -8.44 12.63 -7.72
CA TYR A 56 -8.18 11.22 -8.01
C TYR A 56 -7.48 10.51 -6.85
N GLY A 57 -7.67 9.19 -6.75
CA GLY A 57 -6.92 8.31 -5.86
C GLY A 57 -6.66 6.96 -6.52
N ASP A 58 -5.40 6.56 -6.59
CA ASP A 58 -4.96 5.20 -6.92
C ASP A 58 -4.57 4.47 -5.63
N THR A 59 -4.24 3.19 -5.77
CA THR A 59 -4.00 2.15 -4.76
C THR A 59 -3.01 2.53 -3.64
N ASP A 60 -2.16 3.55 -3.84
CA ASP A 60 -1.08 3.99 -2.92
C ASP A 60 -1.19 5.47 -2.55
#